data_AF-A0A3B9VVL9-F1
#
_entry.id   AF-A0A3B9VVL9-F1
#
_cell.length_a   1.000
_cell.length_b   1.000
_cell.length_c   1.000
_cell.angle_alpha   90.00
_cell.angle_beta   90.00
_cell.angle_gamma   90.00
#
_symmetry.space_group_name_H-M   'P 1'
#
loop_
_entity.id
_entity.type
_entity.pdbx_description
1 polymer ?
#
loop_
_entity_poly.entity_id
_entity_poly.type
_entity_poly.pdbx_seq_one_letter_code
_entity_poly.pdbx_strand_id
1 'polypeptide(L)'
;MYVLTIDQRGSTADIDRVPDLIAALRSLTPAPFERSVGDELQGVVEQAADVVEIALYALRSGHWYVGIGIGTVQLTPGGSPREGSGSGFVAARKAVEL
;
A
#
# COMPACT_ATOMS: atom_id res chain seq x y z
N MET A 1 -10.58 -9.14 0.56
CA MET A 1 -9.79 -7.93 0.86
C MET A 1 -8.40 -8.14 0.31
N TYR A 2 -7.80 -7.08 -0.20
CA TYR A 2 -6.48 -7.04 -0.79
C TYR A 2 -5.64 -6.07 0.02
N VAL A 3 -4.44 -6.48 0.39
CA VAL A 3 -3.48 -5.59 1.07
C VAL A 3 -2.49 -5.11 0.03
N LEU A 4 -2.30 -3.79 -0.04
CA LEU A 4 -1.22 -3.20 -0.79
C LEU A 4 -0.17 -2.69 0.19
N THR A 5 1.06 -3.16 0.01
CA THR A 5 2.26 -2.57 0.59
C THR A 5 3.02 -1.88 -0.53
N ILE A 6 3.27 -0.57 -0.40
CA ILE A 6 3.96 0.22 -1.41
C ILE A 6 5.20 0.84 -0.76
N ASP A 7 6.36 0.61 -1.35
CA ASP A 7 7.67 0.92 -0.77
C ASP A 7 8.48 1.79 -1.74
N GLN A 8 9.10 2.87 -1.25
CA GLN A 8 9.81 3.81 -2.10
C GLN A 8 11.16 3.25 -2.54
N ARG A 9 11.42 3.31 -3.85
CA ARG A 9 12.72 2.93 -4.41
C ARG A 9 13.77 3.99 -4.07
N GLY A 10 14.87 3.57 -3.44
CA GLY A 10 16.07 4.40 -3.26
C GLY A 10 15.93 5.52 -2.23
N SER A 11 15.10 5.32 -1.19
CA SER A 11 14.78 6.33 -0.17
C SER A 11 15.96 6.90 0.63
N THR A 12 17.10 6.21 0.69
CA THR A 12 18.29 6.70 1.40
C THR A 12 18.98 7.89 0.70
N ALA A 13 18.68 8.17 -0.56
CA ALA A 13 19.32 9.23 -1.35
C ALA A 13 18.34 10.15 -2.11
N ASP A 14 17.03 10.00 -1.91
CA ASP A 14 15.98 10.76 -2.61
C ASP A 14 15.03 11.42 -1.60
N ILE A 15 14.15 12.31 -2.08
CA ILE A 15 13.13 12.96 -1.27
C ILE A 15 12.07 11.95 -0.80
N ASP A 16 11.45 12.21 0.36
CA ASP A 16 10.31 11.42 0.84
C ASP A 16 9.06 11.73 0.00
N ARG A 17 8.57 10.73 -0.74
CA ARG A 17 7.41 10.83 -1.65
C ARG A 17 6.14 10.23 -1.05
N VAL A 18 6.21 9.67 0.16
CA VAL A 18 5.07 8.98 0.80
C VAL A 18 3.89 9.91 1.03
N PRO A 19 4.06 11.14 1.57
CA PRO A 19 2.92 12.05 1.78
C PRO A 19 2.18 12.40 0.49
N ASP A 20 2.92 12.60 -0.61
CA ASP A 20 2.36 12.95 -1.91
C ASP A 20 1.58 11.78 -2.51
N LEU A 21 2.11 10.56 -2.41
CA LEU A 21 1.38 9.37 -2.88
C LEU A 21 0.10 9.16 -2.06
N ILE A 22 0.15 9.27 -0.73
CA ILE A 22 -1.05 9.16 0.11
C ILE A 22 -2.10 10.20 -0.30
N ALA A 23 -1.69 11.45 -0.53
CA ALA A 23 -2.60 12.51 -0.95
C ALA A 23 -3.24 12.20 -2.32
N ALA A 24 -2.47 11.67 -3.26
CA ALA A 24 -2.97 11.28 -4.58
C ALA A 24 -3.96 10.11 -4.52
N LEU A 25 -3.68 9.08 -3.72
CA LEU A 25 -4.53 7.88 -3.62
C LEU A 25 -5.92 8.18 -3.08
N ARG A 26 -6.10 9.25 -2.28
CA ARG A 26 -7.43 9.72 -1.82
C ARG A 26 -8.38 10.09 -2.96
N SER A 27 -7.86 10.38 -4.15
CA SER A 27 -8.68 10.64 -5.35
C SER A 27 -9.10 9.37 -6.10
N LEU A 28 -8.42 8.24 -5.85
CA LEU A 28 -8.64 6.97 -6.55
C LEU A 28 -9.48 6.01 -5.72
N THR A 29 -9.38 6.07 -4.39
CA THR A 29 -10.10 5.16 -3.50
C THR A 29 -10.48 5.85 -2.19
N PRO A 30 -11.65 5.51 -1.60
CA PRO A 30 -11.99 5.94 -0.25
C PRO A 30 -11.22 5.17 0.83
N ALA A 31 -10.54 4.07 0.48
CA ALA A 31 -9.79 3.28 1.44
C ALA A 31 -8.59 4.08 1.98
N PRO A 32 -8.38 4.08 3.31
CA PRO A 32 -7.24 4.78 3.89
C PRO A 32 -5.93 4.10 3.48
N PHE A 33 -4.99 4.92 3.03
CA PHE A 33 -3.58 4.56 2.92
C PHE A 33 -2.80 5.34 3.98
N GLU A 34 -1.95 4.63 4.71
CA GLU A 34 -1.17 5.19 5.80
C GLU A 34 0.28 4.76 5.71
N ARG A 35 1.18 5.67 6.05
CA ARG A 35 2.61 5.36 6.20
C ARG A 35 2.77 4.32 7.30
N SER A 36 3.45 3.22 6.99
CA SER A 36 3.78 2.18 7.97
C SER A 36 5.14 2.50 8.62
N VAL A 37 6.23 1.88 8.16
CA VAL A 37 7.59 2.10 8.65
C VAL A 37 8.46 2.66 7.54
N GLY A 38 9.32 3.64 7.87
CA GLY A 38 10.26 4.21 6.90
C GLY A 38 9.53 4.87 5.74
N ASP A 39 9.82 4.45 4.53
CA ASP A 39 9.33 4.91 3.24
C ASP A 39 8.20 4.03 2.66
N GLU A 40 7.63 3.17 3.51
CA GLU A 40 6.52 2.28 3.17
C GLU A 40 5.17 2.90 3.55
N LEU A 41 4.15 2.64 2.73
CA LEU A 41 2.74 2.89 3.03
C LEU A 41 1.92 1.62 2.77
N GLN A 42 0.82 1.48 3.53
CA GLN A 42 -0.08 0.34 3.45
C GLN A 42 -1.53 0.78 3.30
N GLY A 43 -2.31 -0.01 2.56
CA GLY A 43 -3.75 0.15 2.42
C GLY A 43 -4.44 -1.18 2.21
N VAL A 44 -5.72 -1.23 2.59
CA VAL A 44 -6.57 -2.41 2.42
C VAL A 44 -7.78 -2.01 1.57
N VAL A 45 -7.96 -2.70 0.44
CA VAL A 45 -9.09 -2.46 -0.48
C VAL A 45 -9.93 -3.72 -0.66
N GLU A 46 -11.19 -3.56 -1.02
CA GLU A 46 -12.12 -4.69 -1.20
C GLU A 46 -12.24 -5.15 -2.65
N GLN A 47 -12.07 -4.23 -3.60
CA GLN A 47 -12.27 -4.50 -5.02
C GLN A 47 -10.94 -4.73 -5.74
N ALA A 48 -10.91 -5.72 -6.62
CA ALA A 48 -9.72 -6.01 -7.42
C ALA A 48 -9.39 -4.87 -8.41
N ALA A 49 -10.41 -4.13 -8.87
CA ALA A 49 -10.22 -2.97 -9.74
C ALA A 49 -9.37 -1.89 -9.06
N ASP A 50 -9.65 -1.58 -7.79
CA ASP A 50 -8.89 -0.63 -6.99
C ASP A 50 -7.42 -1.05 -6.89
N VAL A 51 -7.15 -2.36 -6.67
CA VAL A 51 -5.78 -2.89 -6.61
C VAL A 51 -5.02 -2.57 -7.90
N VAL A 52 -5.62 -2.86 -9.05
CA VAL A 52 -4.99 -2.63 -10.36
C VAL A 52 -4.77 -1.15 -10.60
N GLU A 53 -5.78 -0.31 -10.32
CA GLU A 53 -5.70 1.13 -10.51
C GLU A 53 -4.60 1.76 -9.65
N ILE A 54 -4.57 1.44 -8.36
CA ILE A 54 -3.59 1.95 -7.40
C ILE A 54 -2.18 1.46 -7.74
N ALA A 55 -2.02 0.17 -8.06
CA ALA A 55 -0.72 -0.39 -8.41
C ALA A 55 -0.15 0.27 -9.67
N LEU A 56 -0.96 0.38 -10.73
CA LEU A 56 -0.54 1.05 -11.96
C LEU A 56 -0.28 2.55 -11.73
N TYR A 57 -1.05 3.22 -10.86
CA TYR A 57 -0.80 4.61 -10.49
C TYR A 57 0.57 4.80 -9.85
N ALA A 58 0.90 4.02 -8.82
CA ALA A 58 2.19 4.10 -8.16
C ALA A 58 3.33 3.78 -9.15
N LEU A 59 3.22 2.67 -9.88
CA LEU A 59 4.27 2.19 -10.78
C LEU A 59 4.59 3.18 -11.93
N ARG A 60 3.63 3.97 -12.40
CA ARG A 60 3.84 4.92 -13.51
C ARG A 60 4.95 5.94 -13.24
N SER A 61 5.15 6.31 -11.98
CA SER A 61 6.20 7.28 -11.61
C SER A 61 7.61 6.66 -11.60
N GLY A 62 7.73 5.33 -11.58
CA GLY A 62 9.02 4.63 -11.51
C GLY A 62 9.70 4.63 -10.13
N HIS A 63 9.08 5.27 -9.11
CA HIS A 63 9.67 5.45 -7.79
C HIS A 63 9.22 4.41 -6.73
N TRP A 64 8.43 3.40 -7.10
CA TRP A 64 7.78 2.52 -6.13
C TRP A 64 7.94 1.03 -6.46
N TYR A 65 8.12 0.22 -5.42
CA TYR A 65 7.77 -1.20 -5.44
C TYR A 65 6.33 -1.36 -4.92
N VAL A 66 5.57 -2.27 -5.51
CA VAL A 66 4.18 -2.53 -5.13
C VAL A 66 4.00 -4.02 -4.85
N GLY A 67 3.76 -4.36 -3.59
CA GLY A 67 3.43 -5.70 -3.13
C GLY A 67 1.92 -5.84 -2.93
N ILE A 68 1.36 -6.91 -3.48
CA ILE A 68 -0.07 -7.22 -3.38
C ILE A 68 -0.22 -8.54 -2.63
N GLY A 69 -0.93 -8.48 -1.51
CA GLY A 69 -1.23 -9.64 -0.67
C GLY A 69 -2.70 -10.01 -0.73
N ILE A 70 -2.96 -11.30 -0.93
CA ILE A 70 -4.30 -11.90 -0.88
C ILE A 70 -4.30 -12.93 0.24
N GLY A 71 -5.25 -12.81 1.16
CA GLY A 71 -5.33 -13.68 2.32
C GLY A 71 -6.33 -13.20 3.35
N THR A 72 -6.24 -13.74 4.56
CA THR A 72 -7.05 -13.28 5.69
C THR A 72 -6.63 -11.87 6.07
N VAL A 73 -7.62 -11.05 6.42
CA VAL A 73 -7.46 -9.69 6.92
C VAL A 73 -8.42 -9.52 8.09
N GLN A 74 -7.86 -9.20 9.26
CA GLN A 74 -8.60 -8.75 10.43
C GLN A 74 -8.34 -7.26 10.59
N LEU A 75 -9.36 -6.45 10.32
CA LEU A 75 -9.31 -5.01 10.43
C LEU A 75 -10.72 -4.51 10.79
N THR A 76 -10.81 -3.60 11.75
CA THR A 76 -12.07 -2.95 12.10
C THR A 76 -12.57 -2.13 10.90
N PRO A 77 -13.88 -2.09 10.59
CA PRO A 77 -14.38 -1.23 9.52
C PRO A 77 -13.94 0.23 9.69
N GLY A 78 -13.26 0.79 8.68
CA GLY A 78 -12.69 2.14 8.72
C GLY A 78 -11.46 2.30 9.63
N GLY A 79 -10.92 1.21 10.17
CA GLY A 79 -9.72 1.21 10.99
C GLY A 79 -8.45 1.48 10.18
N SER A 80 -7.39 1.88 10.88
CA SER A 80 -6.08 2.09 10.27
C SER A 80 -5.51 0.76 9.76
N PRO A 81 -5.00 0.69 8.51
CA PRO A 81 -4.30 -0.48 8.00
C PRO A 81 -3.16 -0.96 8.93
N ARG A 82 -2.58 -0.07 9.74
CA ARG A 82 -1.51 -0.39 10.70
C ARG A 82 -1.96 -1.24 11.88
N GLU A 83 -3.25 -1.21 12.19
CA GLU A 83 -3.89 -2.04 13.22
C GLU A 83 -4.31 -3.40 12.65
N GLY A 84 -4.26 -3.56 11.33
CA GLY A 84 -4.67 -4.77 10.64
C GLY A 84 -3.69 -5.92 10.82
N SER A 85 -4.22 -7.14 10.77
CA SER A 85 -3.40 -8.36 10.79
C SER A 85 -3.96 -9.45 9.86
N GLY A 86 -3.18 -10.50 9.61
CA GLY A 86 -3.58 -11.65 8.79
C GLY A 86 -2.63 -11.94 7.64
N SER A 87 -2.89 -13.05 6.92
CA SER A 87 -1.97 -13.54 5.89
C SER A 87 -1.88 -12.61 4.67
N GLY A 88 -2.88 -11.75 4.44
CA GLY A 88 -2.82 -10.72 3.40
C GLY A 88 -1.68 -9.74 3.61
N PHE A 89 -1.50 -9.25 4.85
CA PHE A 89 -0.40 -8.31 5.19
C PHE A 89 0.97 -8.96 5.02
N VAL A 90 1.12 -10.21 5.47
CA VAL A 90 2.36 -10.98 5.34
C VAL A 90 2.71 -11.19 3.86
N ALA A 91 1.73 -11.55 3.03
CA ALA A 91 1.94 -11.75 1.61
C ALA A 91 2.32 -10.45 0.87
N ALA A 92 1.66 -9.34 1.19
CA ALA A 92 1.95 -8.03 0.60
C ALA A 92 3.38 -7.57 0.93
N ARG A 93 3.79 -7.68 2.19
CA ARG A 93 5.14 -7.32 2.63
C ARG A 93 6.20 -8.19 1.94
N LYS A 94 6.00 -9.50 1.88
CA LYS A 94 6.93 -10.41 1.20
C LYS A 94 7.11 -10.06 -0.29
N ALA A 95 6.07 -9.54 -0.94
CA ALA A 95 6.11 -9.18 -2.36
C ALA A 95 6.96 -7.93 -2.68
N VAL A 96 7.28 -7.07 -1.70
CA VAL A 96 8.23 -5.94 -1.89
C VAL A 96 9.67 -6.27 -1.48
N GLU A 97 9.88 -7.37 -0.73
CA GLU A 97 11.20 -7.78 -0.24
C GLU A 97 11.99 -8.71 -1.19
N LEU A 98 11.33 -9.28 -2.20
CA LEU A 98 11.89 -10.26 -3.15
C LEU A 98 12.33 -9.61 -4.46
#